data_AF-A0A2G5C9V2-F1
#
_entry.id   AF-A0A2G5C9V2-F1
#
_cell.length_a   1.000
_cell.length_b   1.000
_cell.length_c   1.000
_cell.angle_alpha   90.00
_cell.angle_beta   90.00
_cell.angle_gamma   90.00
#
_symmetry.space_group_name_H-M   'P 1'
#
loop_
_entity.id
_entity.type
_entity.pdbx_description
1 polymer ?
#
loop_
_entity_poly.entity_id
_entity_poly.type
_entity_poly.pdbx_seq_one_letter_code
_entity_poly.pdbx_strand_id
1 'polypeptide(L)'
;MGKCFPCFGSSRKENKQGVKDLSCKKDKAKDASFAQAHGISRVSSGKLDVMGKCHGYLIRSTTHQHRVTNASHFKPSDSFPYSASSGKCINFLLCKILCLYRVILSQKTPPPPLPTPDYYLLALQWPYSFCRNTIHTNECTQRTNPTAIPLHLTLHGFWPKMFGGHDPELIGNQTKREFISNQLPKLSEMRKYWPNLTEKENIPEFSFWMEEWRKHGSLCDMSQKTYFQTAVNQAKAIIKYWDDKLKFIKPNSMIDLNLLRQEFTRSVYKTPKFVCNEQRVNGKIVKQLHEIRFIWTTAGFQNNGNSQSACTANVWLPGYVRATEPAI
;
A
#
# COMPACT_ATOMS: atom_id res chain seq x y z
N MET A 1 -59.03 56.22 -43.80
CA MET A 1 -58.42 56.95 -42.68
C MET A 1 -56.97 56.48 -42.58
N GLY A 2 -55.88 57.22 -42.75
CA GLY A 2 -55.61 58.62 -43.05
C GLY A 2 -54.19 58.94 -42.58
N LYS A 3 -53.26 59.20 -43.53
CA LYS A 3 -52.05 60.07 -43.46
C LYS A 3 -50.93 59.71 -42.45
N CYS A 4 -49.63 59.99 -42.60
CA CYS A 4 -48.72 60.49 -43.65
C CYS A 4 -47.25 60.25 -43.14
N PHE A 5 -46.29 60.18 -44.08
CA PHE A 5 -44.81 60.22 -43.96
C PHE A 5 -44.26 61.60 -43.44
N PRO A 6 -42.95 61.86 -43.16
CA PRO A 6 -41.76 61.44 -43.94
C PRO A 6 -40.39 61.21 -43.24
N CYS A 7 -39.43 60.81 -44.09
CA CYS A 7 -37.97 60.62 -43.91
C CYS A 7 -37.17 61.94 -43.79
N PHE A 8 -35.93 61.87 -43.25
CA PHE A 8 -34.66 62.57 -43.60
C PHE A 8 -33.62 62.10 -42.52
N GLY A 9 -32.31 61.89 -42.71
CA GLY A 9 -31.35 62.21 -43.75
C GLY A 9 -30.05 62.77 -43.12
N SER A 10 -28.93 62.05 -43.27
CA SER A 10 -27.52 62.51 -43.35
C SER A 10 -26.83 63.26 -42.18
N SER A 11 -25.65 62.78 -41.74
CA SER A 11 -24.36 63.43 -42.09
C SER A 11 -23.14 62.84 -41.38
N ARG A 12 -22.07 62.62 -42.18
CA ARG A 12 -20.67 62.52 -41.74
C ARG A 12 -20.14 63.90 -41.34
N LYS A 13 -19.17 63.94 -40.42
CA LYS A 13 -18.09 64.94 -40.41
C LYS A 13 -16.74 64.29 -40.08
N GLU A 14 -15.89 64.35 -41.09
CA GLU A 14 -14.43 64.61 -41.11
C GLU A 14 -13.94 65.61 -40.03
N ASN A 15 -12.67 65.77 -39.63
CA ASN A 15 -11.34 65.18 -39.88
C ASN A 15 -10.30 66.00 -39.05
N LYS A 16 -9.06 65.50 -38.92
CA LYS A 16 -7.77 66.19 -38.59
C LYS A 16 -7.56 66.65 -37.13
N GLN A 17 -6.37 66.64 -36.52
CA GLN A 17 -4.92 66.50 -36.87
C GLN A 17 -4.20 66.31 -35.51
N GLY A 18 -3.00 65.76 -35.29
CA GLY A 18 -1.89 65.20 -36.07
C GLY A 18 -0.87 64.62 -35.05
N VAL A 19 -0.04 63.63 -35.46
CA VAL A 19 1.42 63.78 -35.66
C VAL A 19 2.20 63.75 -34.32
N LYS A 20 3.17 62.89 -33.99
CA LYS A 20 4.18 62.06 -34.71
C LYS A 20 4.72 61.02 -33.68
N ASP A 21 4.89 59.73 -34.03
CA ASP A 21 6.13 59.08 -34.51
C ASP A 21 7.28 59.04 -33.47
N LEU A 22 8.12 58.01 -33.27
CA LEU A 22 8.56 56.80 -33.98
C LEU A 22 9.11 55.84 -32.87
N SER A 23 8.86 54.53 -32.87
CA SER A 23 9.68 53.46 -33.52
C SER A 23 11.10 53.32 -32.92
N CYS A 24 11.77 52.16 -32.81
CA CYS A 24 11.50 50.74 -33.00
C CYS A 24 12.84 50.04 -32.70
N LYS A 25 12.84 48.80 -32.17
CA LYS A 25 13.86 47.75 -32.42
C LYS A 25 15.30 48.05 -31.88
N LYS A 26 16.23 47.12 -31.65
CA LYS A 26 16.34 45.65 -31.72
C LYS A 26 17.68 45.26 -31.07
N ASP A 27 17.79 43.96 -30.77
CA ASP A 27 18.98 43.11 -30.92
C ASP A 27 20.07 43.04 -29.83
N LYS A 28 20.27 41.77 -29.40
CA LYS A 28 21.55 41.02 -29.23
C LYS A 28 22.46 41.46 -28.07
N ALA A 29 23.26 40.61 -27.42
CA ALA A 29 23.45 39.16 -27.32
C ALA A 29 24.57 38.95 -26.27
N LYS A 30 24.73 37.71 -25.77
CA LYS A 30 26.00 37.11 -25.26
C LYS A 30 26.56 37.69 -23.94
N ASP A 31 27.29 36.98 -23.08
CA ASP A 31 27.86 35.63 -23.02
C ASP A 31 28.27 35.37 -21.55
N ALA A 32 28.43 34.07 -21.19
CA ALA A 32 29.49 33.49 -20.31
C ALA A 32 29.71 34.05 -18.87
N SER A 33 30.17 33.34 -17.82
CA SER A 33 30.58 31.96 -17.53
C SER A 33 31.08 31.95 -16.05
N PHE A 34 31.44 30.77 -15.53
CA PHE A 34 32.27 30.50 -14.32
C PHE A 34 31.61 30.69 -12.93
N ALA A 35 31.99 30.01 -11.84
CA ALA A 35 32.36 28.63 -11.47
C ALA A 35 32.69 28.70 -9.95
N GLN A 36 32.29 27.69 -9.15
CA GLN A 36 32.92 27.19 -7.89
C GLN A 36 33.19 28.20 -6.73
N ALA A 37 33.31 27.87 -5.44
CA ALA A 37 33.07 26.72 -4.57
C ALA A 37 33.14 27.21 -3.08
N HIS A 38 32.66 26.38 -2.15
CA HIS A 38 32.99 26.26 -0.71
C HIS A 38 32.90 27.45 0.27
N GLY A 39 32.21 27.21 1.40
CA GLY A 39 32.36 27.98 2.63
C GLY A 39 31.49 27.43 3.77
N ILE A 40 32.10 26.63 4.64
CA ILE A 40 31.53 26.17 5.92
C ILE A 40 31.59 27.31 6.92
N SER A 41 30.50 27.57 7.65
CA SER A 41 30.51 28.28 8.93
C SER A 41 29.49 27.70 9.89
N ARG A 42 29.87 27.63 11.17
CA ARG A 42 29.26 26.89 12.27
C ARG A 42 28.73 27.89 13.31
N VAL A 43 27.64 27.51 13.98
CA VAL A 43 27.16 27.90 15.34
C VAL A 43 26.56 29.31 15.52
N SER A 44 25.28 29.40 15.91
CA SER A 44 24.89 29.75 17.28
C SER A 44 23.38 29.64 17.53
N SER A 45 23.10 29.26 18.76
CA SER A 45 21.85 28.94 19.45
C SER A 45 20.95 30.13 19.77
N GLY A 46 19.63 29.88 19.82
CA GLY A 46 18.64 30.72 20.49
C GLY A 46 17.37 29.90 20.82
N LYS A 47 17.09 29.72 22.11
CA LYS A 47 15.91 29.08 22.72
C LYS A 47 14.71 30.05 22.79
N LEU A 48 13.48 29.52 22.83
CA LEU A 48 12.32 29.84 23.70
C LEU A 48 11.06 29.18 23.09
N ASP A 49 10.55 28.07 23.67
CA ASP A 49 9.40 27.97 24.61
C ASP A 49 8.02 28.10 23.91
N VAL A 50 6.92 27.40 24.19
CA VAL A 50 6.50 26.32 25.10
C VAL A 50 5.10 25.84 24.63
N MET A 51 4.85 24.52 24.73
CA MET A 51 3.58 23.76 24.88
C MET A 51 2.39 23.80 23.89
N GLY A 52 1.94 22.58 23.52
CA GLY A 52 0.61 22.30 22.96
C GLY A 52 0.29 20.82 22.67
N LYS A 53 0.14 20.00 23.72
CA LYS A 53 -0.68 18.76 23.86
C LYS A 53 -0.70 17.68 22.75
N CYS A 54 -0.20 16.48 23.08
CA CYS A 54 -0.63 15.21 22.48
C CYS A 54 -1.25 14.33 23.59
N HIS A 55 -2.51 13.92 23.41
CA HIS A 55 -3.20 12.97 24.29
C HIS A 55 -2.75 11.53 23.96
N GLY A 56 -1.97 10.93 24.86
CA GLY A 56 -1.67 9.49 24.84
C GLY A 56 -2.57 8.75 25.83
N TYR A 57 -3.32 7.77 25.33
CA TYR A 57 -3.99 6.77 26.17
C TYR A 57 -2.93 5.78 26.70
N LEU A 58 -2.76 5.74 28.02
CA LEU A 58 -1.96 4.73 28.73
C LEU A 58 -2.90 3.71 29.39
N ILE A 59 -2.77 2.44 29.00
CA ILE A 59 -3.38 1.32 29.72
C ILE A 59 -2.46 0.97 30.90
N ARG A 60 -2.99 1.08 32.12
CA ARG A 60 -2.32 0.71 33.38
C ARG A 60 -2.15 -0.80 33.50
N SER A 61 -0.95 -1.24 33.83
CA SER A 61 -0.68 -2.53 34.49
C SER A 61 -0.29 -2.24 35.94
N THR A 62 -1.01 -2.82 36.89
CA THR A 62 -0.76 -2.69 38.33
C THR A 62 0.08 -3.86 38.83
N THR A 63 1.33 -3.58 39.22
CA THR A 63 2.14 -4.47 40.08
C THR A 63 2.20 -3.88 41.49
N HIS A 64 1.65 -4.61 42.47
CA HIS A 64 1.80 -4.32 43.89
C HIS A 64 3.20 -4.69 44.38
N GLN A 65 3.98 -3.69 44.81
CA GLN A 65 5.15 -3.86 45.66
C GLN A 65 4.74 -3.59 47.11
N HIS A 66 4.92 -4.58 47.98
CA HIS A 66 4.94 -4.35 49.43
C HIS A 66 6.39 -4.28 49.92
N ARG A 67 6.66 -3.14 50.56
CA ARG A 67 7.87 -2.74 51.27
C ARG A 67 7.90 -3.40 52.66
N VAL A 68 9.04 -3.94 53.08
CA VAL A 68 9.34 -4.18 54.51
C VAL A 68 10.78 -3.74 54.81
N THR A 69 10.93 -3.19 56.00
CA THR A 69 12.00 -2.38 56.59
C THR A 69 13.16 -3.18 57.20
N ASN A 70 14.29 -2.49 57.41
CA ASN A 70 15.53 -2.92 58.08
C ASN A 70 15.34 -3.54 59.49
N ALA A 71 16.20 -4.52 59.85
CA ALA A 71 16.76 -4.69 61.20
C ALA A 71 18.00 -5.63 61.25
N SER A 72 19.12 -5.08 61.71
CA SER A 72 20.19 -5.58 62.62
C SER A 72 20.61 -7.07 62.72
N HIS A 73 21.94 -7.24 62.74
CA HIS A 73 22.74 -8.36 63.24
C HIS A 73 22.28 -9.03 64.56
N PHE A 74 22.34 -10.37 64.63
CA PHE A 74 22.68 -11.13 65.86
C PHE A 74 23.28 -12.52 65.53
N LYS A 75 24.15 -13.02 66.41
CA LYS A 75 25.10 -14.15 66.30
C LYS A 75 24.47 -15.56 66.28
N PRO A 76 25.25 -16.62 65.95
CA PRO A 76 24.78 -18.01 65.95
C PRO A 76 25.02 -18.69 67.29
N SER A 77 24.01 -19.36 67.84
CA SER A 77 24.19 -20.48 68.75
C SER A 77 22.99 -21.41 68.73
N ASP A 78 23.29 -22.69 68.97
CA ASP A 78 22.45 -23.72 69.54
C ASP A 78 21.91 -24.80 68.58
N SER A 79 22.69 -25.88 68.63
CA SER A 79 22.45 -27.28 68.29
C SER A 79 21.15 -27.84 68.88
N PHE A 80 20.38 -28.58 68.06
CA PHE A 80 19.50 -29.69 68.47
C PHE A 80 19.29 -30.66 67.28
N PRO A 81 18.86 -31.91 67.52
CA PRO A 81 19.60 -33.07 67.08
C PRO A 81 19.09 -33.67 65.77
N TYR A 82 20.00 -34.29 65.02
CA TYR A 82 19.65 -35.23 63.96
C TYR A 82 18.98 -36.47 64.56
N SER A 83 17.66 -36.54 64.46
CA SER A 83 16.94 -37.81 64.50
C SER A 83 16.95 -38.36 63.08
N ALA A 84 17.76 -39.41 62.85
CA ALA A 84 17.74 -40.17 61.62
C ALA A 84 16.42 -40.97 61.56
N SER A 85 15.45 -40.51 60.77
CA SER A 85 14.40 -41.38 60.28
C SER A 85 14.85 -42.00 58.96
N SER A 86 15.11 -43.30 59.01
CA SER A 86 15.34 -44.17 57.87
C SER A 86 14.10 -44.15 56.97
N GLY A 87 14.18 -43.42 55.85
CA GLY A 87 13.03 -43.23 54.95
C GLY A 87 13.47 -42.95 53.52
N LYS A 88 13.95 -44.01 52.84
CA LYS A 88 14.12 -44.15 51.39
C LYS A 88 15.05 -43.12 50.73
N CYS A 89 16.32 -43.49 50.58
CA CYS A 89 17.13 -43.02 49.45
C CYS A 89 16.41 -43.45 48.16
N ILE A 90 15.54 -42.59 47.62
CA ILE A 90 15.17 -42.67 46.21
C ILE A 90 16.50 -42.61 45.46
N ASN A 91 16.81 -43.72 44.79
CA ASN A 91 18.05 -43.90 44.07
C ASN A 91 18.26 -42.66 43.18
N PHE A 92 19.36 -41.92 43.35
CA PHE A 92 19.64 -40.71 42.57
C PHE A 92 19.49 -40.97 41.05
N LEU A 93 19.73 -42.22 40.64
CA LEU A 93 19.51 -42.72 39.29
C LEU A 93 18.01 -42.77 38.91
N LEU A 94 17.13 -43.26 39.78
CA LEU A 94 15.67 -43.24 39.58
C LEU A 94 15.13 -41.81 39.52
N CYS A 95 15.65 -40.89 40.33
CA CYS A 95 15.26 -39.48 40.27
C CYS A 95 15.69 -38.83 38.95
N LYS A 96 16.92 -39.11 38.48
CA LYS A 96 17.40 -38.69 37.15
C LYS A 96 16.60 -39.30 36.00
N ILE A 97 16.27 -40.59 36.07
CA ILE A 97 15.44 -41.29 35.08
C ILE A 97 14.03 -40.70 35.05
N LEU A 98 13.40 -40.46 36.20
CA LEU A 98 12.08 -39.84 36.28
C LEU A 98 12.09 -38.38 35.81
N CYS A 99 13.14 -37.60 36.10
CA CYS A 99 13.32 -36.26 35.56
C CYS A 99 13.52 -36.28 34.04
N LEU A 100 14.36 -37.18 33.51
CA LEU A 100 14.53 -37.36 32.06
C LEU A 100 13.23 -37.82 31.40
N TYR A 101 12.48 -38.73 32.03
CA TYR A 101 11.18 -39.20 31.54
C TYR A 101 10.15 -38.06 31.52
N ARG A 102 10.12 -37.19 32.54
CA ARG A 102 9.28 -35.98 32.54
C ARG A 102 9.73 -34.95 31.50
N VAL A 103 11.03 -34.79 31.25
CA VAL A 103 11.54 -33.91 30.19
C VAL A 103 11.17 -34.47 28.81
N ILE A 104 11.30 -35.78 28.59
CA ILE A 104 10.93 -36.46 27.33
C ILE A 104 9.41 -36.39 27.11
N LEU A 105 8.59 -36.63 28.14
CA LEU A 105 7.12 -36.50 28.07
C LEU A 105 6.64 -35.04 27.96
N SER A 106 7.49 -34.06 28.28
CA SER A 106 7.19 -32.62 28.21
C SER A 106 7.70 -31.95 26.93
N GLN A 107 8.32 -32.69 26.01
CA GLN A 107 8.63 -32.15 24.69
C GLN A 107 7.33 -32.03 23.90
N LYS A 108 6.69 -30.84 23.95
CA LYS A 108 5.66 -30.48 22.97
C LYS A 108 6.28 -30.66 21.59
N THR A 109 5.70 -31.54 20.78
CA THR A 109 6.11 -31.73 19.39
C THR A 109 6.25 -30.36 18.72
N PRO A 110 7.33 -30.08 17.97
CA PRO A 110 7.46 -28.81 17.28
C PRO A 110 6.22 -28.60 16.41
N PRO A 111 5.69 -27.37 16.31
CA PRO A 111 4.55 -27.09 15.46
C PRO A 111 4.87 -27.51 14.02
N PRO A 112 3.88 -28.00 13.26
CA PRO A 112 4.11 -28.38 11.87
C PRO A 112 4.65 -27.19 11.06
N PRO A 113 5.45 -27.42 10.02
CA PRO A 113 5.96 -26.34 9.16
C PRO A 113 4.80 -25.64 8.47
N LEU A 114 4.94 -24.33 8.29
CA LEU A 114 3.93 -23.51 7.62
C LEU A 114 3.74 -23.96 6.16
N PRO A 115 2.55 -23.74 5.57
CA PRO A 115 2.31 -24.10 4.19
C PRO A 115 3.26 -23.39 3.21
N THR A 116 3.85 -24.15 2.30
CA THR A 116 4.58 -23.61 1.15
C THR A 116 3.60 -23.43 -0.02
N PRO A 117 3.38 -22.21 -0.53
CA PRO A 117 2.45 -21.96 -1.64
C PRO A 117 2.99 -22.51 -2.97
N ASP A 118 2.09 -23.00 -3.82
CA ASP A 118 2.44 -23.42 -5.18
C ASP A 118 2.71 -22.23 -6.10
N TYR A 119 1.99 -21.12 -5.88
CA TYR A 119 2.19 -19.86 -6.58
C TYR A 119 1.64 -18.68 -5.79
N TYR A 120 1.86 -17.48 -6.30
CA TYR A 120 1.29 -16.25 -5.76
C TYR A 120 0.48 -15.52 -6.83
N LEU A 121 -0.69 -15.00 -6.47
CA LEU A 121 -1.42 -14.04 -7.26
C LEU A 121 -0.95 -12.63 -6.91
N LEU A 122 -0.23 -12.01 -7.84
CA LEU A 122 0.12 -10.60 -7.75
C LEU A 122 -1.00 -9.78 -8.40
N ALA A 123 -1.80 -9.11 -7.57
CA ALA A 123 -2.94 -8.31 -7.99
C ALA A 123 -2.57 -6.83 -8.02
N LEU A 124 -2.49 -6.25 -9.22
CA LEU A 124 -2.42 -4.80 -9.40
C LEU A 124 -3.82 -4.26 -9.67
N GLN A 125 -4.13 -3.08 -9.13
CA GLN A 125 -5.40 -2.40 -9.32
C GLN A 125 -5.21 -1.03 -9.96
N TRP A 126 -6.22 -0.58 -10.70
CA TRP A 126 -6.29 0.78 -11.20
C TRP A 126 -7.06 1.66 -10.20
N PRO A 127 -6.40 2.63 -9.52
CA PRO A 127 -7.01 3.35 -8.39
C PRO A 127 -8.29 4.11 -8.74
N TYR A 128 -8.39 4.68 -9.94
CA TYR A 128 -9.61 5.36 -10.37
C TYR A 128 -10.77 4.39 -10.56
N SER A 129 -10.53 3.16 -11.00
CA SER A 129 -11.59 2.14 -11.12
C SER A 129 -12.03 1.62 -9.76
N PHE A 130 -11.13 1.57 -8.78
CA PHE A 130 -11.49 1.30 -7.38
C PHE A 130 -12.36 2.44 -6.82
N CYS A 131 -11.94 3.70 -6.97
CA CYS A 131 -12.63 4.87 -6.43
C CYS A 131 -13.85 5.34 -7.23
N ARG A 132 -14.10 4.82 -8.44
CA ARG A 132 -15.26 5.18 -9.28
C ARG A 132 -16.17 3.99 -9.55
N ASN A 133 -16.17 3.00 -8.68
CA ASN A 133 -17.19 1.97 -8.69
C ASN A 133 -18.51 2.57 -8.19
N THR A 134 -19.32 3.13 -9.08
CA THR A 134 -20.56 3.85 -8.72
C THR A 134 -21.80 2.96 -8.71
N ILE A 135 -21.66 1.67 -9.04
CA ILE A 135 -22.75 0.70 -8.91
C ILE A 135 -22.81 0.15 -7.47
N HIS A 136 -21.67 0.17 -6.78
CA HIS A 136 -21.55 -0.16 -5.37
C HIS A 136 -21.18 1.10 -4.55
N THR A 137 -21.03 0.95 -3.24
CA THR A 137 -20.58 2.05 -2.37
C THR A 137 -19.22 2.55 -2.86
N ASN A 138 -19.11 3.87 -3.10
CA ASN A 138 -17.83 4.46 -3.41
C ASN A 138 -16.98 4.55 -2.12
N GLU A 139 -16.10 3.57 -1.95
CA GLU A 139 -15.19 3.42 -0.81
C GLU A 139 -14.24 4.62 -0.63
N CYS A 140 -14.05 5.43 -1.69
CA CYS A 140 -13.15 6.58 -1.67
C CYS A 140 -13.83 7.90 -1.27
N THR A 141 -15.14 7.92 -1.03
CA THR A 141 -15.90 9.16 -0.72
C THR A 141 -15.44 9.86 0.55
N GLN A 142 -15.02 9.10 1.56
CA GLN A 142 -14.64 9.62 2.88
C GLN A 142 -13.12 9.67 3.09
N ARG A 143 -12.34 9.63 2.00
CA ARG A 143 -10.89 9.69 2.11
C ARG A 143 -10.43 11.04 2.63
N THR A 144 -9.34 11.05 3.38
CA THR A 144 -8.70 12.29 3.86
C THR A 144 -8.28 13.20 2.71
N ASN A 145 -7.85 12.62 1.58
CA ASN A 145 -7.51 13.37 0.37
C ASN A 145 -8.23 12.78 -0.85
N PRO A 146 -9.47 13.22 -1.14
CA PRO A 146 -10.30 12.62 -2.19
C PRO A 146 -9.82 12.94 -3.61
N THR A 147 -8.99 13.97 -3.79
CA THR A 147 -8.46 14.36 -5.10
C THR A 147 -7.10 13.73 -5.41
N ALA A 148 -6.34 13.29 -4.41
CA ALA A 148 -5.05 12.61 -4.58
C ALA A 148 -5.20 11.10 -4.86
N ILE A 149 -5.90 10.76 -5.93
CA ILE A 149 -5.97 9.38 -6.43
C ILE A 149 -4.77 9.15 -7.36
N PRO A 150 -3.95 8.11 -7.15
CA PRO A 150 -2.82 7.83 -8.03
C PRO A 150 -3.29 7.51 -9.46
N LEU A 151 -2.66 8.14 -10.47
CA LEU A 151 -2.93 7.90 -11.89
C LEU A 151 -1.94 6.90 -12.48
N HIS A 152 -1.65 5.84 -11.74
CA HIS A 152 -0.79 4.73 -12.13
C HIS A 152 -1.30 3.46 -11.44
N LEU A 153 -0.93 2.29 -11.96
CA LEU A 153 -1.27 1.01 -11.32
C LEU A 153 -0.67 0.96 -9.90
N THR A 154 -1.44 0.43 -8.96
CA THR A 154 -0.96 0.17 -7.60
C THR A 154 -1.16 -1.29 -7.25
N LEU A 155 -0.36 -1.80 -6.31
CA LEU A 155 -0.52 -3.11 -5.74
C LEU A 155 -1.78 -3.12 -4.87
N HIS A 156 -2.66 -4.10 -5.11
CA HIS A 156 -3.72 -4.48 -4.21
C HIS A 156 -3.19 -5.56 -3.26
N GLY A 157 -2.62 -6.62 -3.83
CA GLY A 157 -2.38 -7.85 -3.08
C GLY A 157 -1.29 -8.74 -3.65
N PHE A 158 -0.71 -9.56 -2.78
CA PHE A 158 0.23 -10.62 -3.16
C PHE A 158 -0.17 -11.91 -2.44
N TRP A 159 -1.08 -12.68 -3.04
CA TRP A 159 -1.80 -13.72 -2.32
C TRP A 159 -1.17 -15.08 -2.58
N PRO A 160 -0.65 -15.80 -1.56
CA PRO A 160 -0.19 -17.17 -1.72
C PRO A 160 -1.38 -18.06 -2.05
N LYS A 161 -1.20 -18.99 -2.98
CA LYS A 161 -2.24 -19.92 -3.45
C LYS A 161 -1.69 -21.34 -3.53
N MET A 162 -2.57 -22.29 -3.26
CA MET A 162 -2.34 -23.71 -3.53
C MET A 162 -2.88 -24.08 -4.91
N PHE A 163 -2.50 -25.25 -5.43
CA PHE A 163 -3.11 -25.85 -6.61
C PHE A 163 -4.64 -25.89 -6.48
N GLY A 164 -5.35 -25.61 -7.58
CA GLY A 164 -6.81 -25.43 -7.55
C GLY A 164 -7.26 -24.04 -7.09
N GLY A 165 -6.33 -23.17 -6.65
CA GLY A 165 -6.62 -21.75 -6.44
C GLY A 165 -7.32 -21.41 -5.13
N HIS A 166 -7.23 -22.28 -4.13
CA HIS A 166 -7.58 -21.94 -2.74
C HIS A 166 -6.40 -21.27 -2.01
N ASP A 167 -6.69 -20.58 -0.92
CA ASP A 167 -5.66 -20.01 -0.05
C ASP A 167 -5.03 -21.12 0.81
N PRO A 168 -3.75 -21.01 1.21
CA PRO A 168 -3.17 -21.95 2.15
C PRO A 168 -3.91 -21.95 3.49
N GLU A 169 -4.06 -23.13 4.08
CA GLU A 169 -4.73 -23.31 5.37
C GLU A 169 -3.70 -23.69 6.44
N LEU A 170 -3.84 -23.10 7.62
CA LEU A 170 -3.03 -23.47 8.79
C LEU A 170 -3.57 -24.78 9.39
N ILE A 171 -2.68 -25.69 9.74
CA ILE A 171 -3.02 -27.02 10.27
C ILE A 171 -2.56 -27.19 11.73
N GLY A 172 -3.30 -28.02 12.48
CA GLY A 172 -2.95 -28.37 13.85
C GLY A 172 -2.94 -27.16 14.78
N ASN A 173 -1.79 -26.92 15.43
CA ASN A 173 -1.58 -25.82 16.38
C ASN A 173 -0.92 -24.58 15.76
N GLN A 174 -0.89 -24.47 14.43
CA GLN A 174 -0.37 -23.29 13.76
C GLN A 174 -1.26 -22.07 13.99
N THR A 175 -0.63 -20.91 14.17
CA THR A 175 -1.31 -19.63 14.34
C THR A 175 -0.83 -18.63 13.30
N LYS A 176 -1.70 -17.68 12.95
CA LYS A 176 -1.33 -16.56 12.08
C LYS A 176 -0.23 -15.75 12.75
N ARG A 177 0.82 -15.48 11.99
CA ARG A 177 1.93 -14.63 12.45
C ARG A 177 1.48 -13.18 12.54
N GLU A 178 1.84 -12.52 13.63
CA GLU A 178 1.53 -11.11 13.86
C GLU A 178 2.22 -10.19 12.85
N PHE A 179 1.64 -9.02 12.62
CA PHE A 179 2.21 -7.99 11.76
C PHE A 179 3.27 -7.19 12.51
N ILE A 180 4.46 -7.04 11.92
CA ILE A 180 5.58 -6.31 12.50
C ILE A 180 5.94 -5.11 11.61
N SER A 181 5.62 -3.89 12.05
CA SER A 181 5.75 -2.68 11.21
C SER A 181 7.16 -2.39 10.70
N ASN A 182 8.21 -2.75 11.45
CA ASN A 182 9.61 -2.53 11.07
C ASN A 182 10.13 -3.52 10.00
N GLN A 183 9.30 -4.48 9.57
CA GLN A 183 9.64 -5.44 8.50
C GLN A 183 9.05 -5.03 7.14
N LEU A 184 8.53 -3.82 7.01
CA LEU A 184 8.12 -3.28 5.72
C LEU A 184 9.32 -2.78 4.90
N PRO A 185 9.20 -2.75 3.56
CA PRO A 185 10.02 -1.90 2.70
C PRO A 185 9.98 -0.44 3.16
N LYS A 186 10.80 0.41 2.52
CA LYS A 186 10.77 1.86 2.78
C LYS A 186 9.33 2.36 2.66
N LEU A 187 8.86 3.12 3.65
CA LEU A 187 7.49 3.63 3.66
C LEU A 187 7.16 4.46 2.41
N SER A 188 8.14 5.15 1.81
CA SER A 188 7.95 5.85 0.54
C SER A 188 7.65 4.91 -0.65
N GLU A 189 8.21 3.70 -0.66
CA GLU A 189 7.87 2.69 -1.67
C GLU A 189 6.49 2.08 -1.38
N MET A 190 6.17 1.81 -0.11
CA MET A 190 4.84 1.32 0.28
C MET A 190 3.74 2.33 -0.10
N ARG A 191 3.93 3.62 0.19
CA ARG A 191 3.04 4.72 -0.22
C ARG A 191 2.84 4.80 -1.72
N LYS A 192 3.93 4.66 -2.47
CA LYS A 192 3.91 4.84 -3.93
C LYS A 192 3.27 3.66 -4.64
N TYR A 193 3.62 2.44 -4.24
CA TYR A 193 3.29 1.22 -4.97
C TYR A 193 2.19 0.40 -4.32
N TRP A 194 1.96 0.49 -3.01
CA TRP A 194 0.90 -0.25 -2.30
C TRP A 194 0.08 0.67 -1.36
N PRO A 195 -0.45 1.82 -1.83
CA PRO A 195 -1.19 2.76 -0.97
C PRO A 195 -2.51 2.17 -0.44
N ASN A 196 -2.90 2.62 0.75
CA ASN A 196 -4.27 2.45 1.22
C ASN A 196 -5.20 3.44 0.51
N LEU A 197 -5.97 2.97 -0.48
CA LEU A 197 -6.92 3.80 -1.22
C LEU A 197 -8.18 4.17 -0.44
N THR A 198 -8.31 3.72 0.81
CA THR A 198 -9.45 4.03 1.70
C THR A 198 -9.03 4.74 2.98
N GLU A 199 -7.81 5.28 3.03
CA GLU A 199 -7.29 6.01 4.18
C GLU A 199 -8.22 7.19 4.56
N LYS A 200 -8.57 7.24 5.85
CA LYS A 200 -9.40 8.27 6.49
C LYS A 200 -8.68 8.75 7.74
N GLU A 201 -9.08 9.90 8.31
CA GLU A 201 -8.44 10.45 9.53
C GLU A 201 -8.29 9.43 10.67
N ASN A 202 -9.29 8.56 10.85
CA ASN A 202 -9.32 7.54 11.90
C ASN A 202 -8.83 6.15 11.45
N ILE A 203 -8.40 6.00 10.19
CA ILE A 203 -7.94 4.72 9.62
C ILE A 203 -6.50 4.90 9.15
N PRO A 204 -5.50 4.44 9.92
CA PRO A 204 -4.10 4.63 9.58
C PRO A 204 -3.72 3.97 8.25
N GLU A 205 -2.75 4.55 7.53
CA GLU A 205 -2.17 4.00 6.30
C GLU A 205 -1.82 2.51 6.41
N PHE A 206 -1.15 2.11 7.49
CA PHE A 206 -0.65 0.74 7.68
C PHE A 206 -1.75 -0.31 7.91
N SER A 207 -2.99 0.11 8.19
CA SER A 207 -4.12 -0.79 8.43
C SER A 207 -4.36 -1.72 7.25
N PHE A 208 -4.17 -1.21 6.02
CA PHE A 208 -4.31 -2.01 4.81
C PHE A 208 -3.24 -3.09 4.70
N TRP A 209 -1.97 -2.74 4.94
CA TRP A 209 -0.86 -3.72 4.89
C TRP A 209 -0.99 -4.77 5.99
N MET A 210 -1.41 -4.35 7.18
CA MET A 210 -1.69 -5.27 8.29
C MET A 210 -2.78 -6.28 7.90
N GLU A 211 -3.83 -5.83 7.22
CA GLU A 211 -4.92 -6.71 6.80
C GLU A 211 -4.51 -7.66 5.66
N GLU A 212 -3.76 -7.18 4.67
CA GLU A 212 -3.17 -8.03 3.61
C GLU A 212 -2.24 -9.09 4.20
N TRP A 213 -1.43 -8.73 5.19
CA TRP A 213 -0.59 -9.70 5.91
C TRP A 213 -1.43 -10.72 6.68
N ARG A 214 -2.41 -10.26 7.47
CA ARG A 214 -3.26 -11.12 8.30
C ARG A 214 -4.12 -12.07 7.47
N LYS A 215 -4.62 -11.62 6.31
CA LYS A 215 -5.44 -12.45 5.41
C LYS A 215 -4.61 -13.39 4.57
N HIS A 216 -3.44 -12.97 4.09
CA HIS A 216 -2.71 -13.67 3.04
C HIS A 216 -1.28 -14.03 3.45
N GLY A 217 -0.42 -13.04 3.72
CA GLY A 217 1.01 -13.29 3.94
C GLY A 217 1.31 -14.20 5.14
N SER A 218 0.56 -14.06 6.23
CA SER A 218 0.72 -14.84 7.46
C SER A 218 0.36 -16.33 7.33
N LEU A 219 -0.22 -16.75 6.20
CA LEU A 219 -0.65 -18.13 5.92
C LEU A 219 0.42 -18.98 5.22
N CYS A 220 1.52 -18.39 4.76
CA CYS A 220 2.58 -19.13 4.06
C CYS A 220 3.87 -19.21 4.88
N ASP A 221 4.88 -19.91 4.39
CA ASP A 221 6.23 -20.02 4.97
C ASP A 221 7.11 -18.77 4.77
N MET A 222 6.68 -17.83 3.94
CA MET A 222 7.44 -16.61 3.66
C MET A 222 7.49 -15.65 4.87
N SER A 223 8.69 -15.12 5.16
CA SER A 223 8.84 -14.06 6.17
C SER A 223 8.11 -12.78 5.74
N GLN A 224 7.62 -11.98 6.70
CA GLN A 224 6.92 -10.74 6.39
C GLN A 224 7.77 -9.78 5.55
N LYS A 225 9.06 -9.64 5.91
CA LYS A 225 10.01 -8.82 5.15
C LYS A 225 10.12 -9.29 3.69
N THR A 226 10.29 -10.58 3.47
CA THR A 226 10.38 -11.16 2.13
C THR A 226 9.07 -10.98 1.35
N TYR A 227 7.92 -11.17 2.00
CA TYR A 227 6.60 -11.00 1.42
C TYR A 227 6.39 -9.60 0.84
N PHE A 228 6.54 -8.57 1.68
CA PHE A 228 6.33 -7.19 1.22
C PHE A 228 7.40 -6.74 0.23
N GLN A 229 8.67 -7.10 0.44
CA GLN A 229 9.74 -6.73 -0.49
C GLN A 229 9.55 -7.37 -1.87
N THR A 230 9.17 -8.64 -1.92
CA THR A 230 8.92 -9.35 -3.18
C THR A 230 7.73 -8.72 -3.90
N ALA A 231 6.62 -8.53 -3.21
CA ALA A 231 5.41 -7.95 -3.77
C ALA A 231 5.67 -6.55 -4.38
N VAL A 232 6.32 -5.66 -3.63
CA VAL A 232 6.65 -4.31 -4.09
C VAL A 232 7.63 -4.34 -5.26
N ASN A 233 8.66 -5.19 -5.22
CA ASN A 233 9.63 -5.30 -6.32
C ASN A 233 8.97 -5.75 -7.63
N GLN A 234 8.11 -6.76 -7.57
CA GLN A 234 7.40 -7.26 -8.75
C GLN A 234 6.39 -6.23 -9.28
N ALA A 235 5.63 -5.59 -8.37
CA ALA A 235 4.71 -4.52 -8.75
C ALA A 235 5.43 -3.36 -9.44
N LYS A 236 6.54 -2.88 -8.86
CA LYS A 236 7.37 -1.80 -9.42
C LYS A 236 7.86 -2.11 -10.83
N ALA A 237 8.27 -3.35 -11.09
CA ALA A 237 8.71 -3.78 -12.41
C ALA A 237 7.56 -3.72 -13.44
N ILE A 238 6.38 -4.25 -13.09
CA ILE A 238 5.21 -4.23 -13.98
C ILE A 238 4.73 -2.80 -14.22
N ILE A 239 4.65 -1.98 -13.17
CA ILE A 239 4.24 -0.57 -13.29
C ILE A 239 5.18 0.18 -14.22
N LYS A 240 6.50 -0.05 -14.10
CA LYS A 240 7.47 0.54 -15.03
C LYS A 240 7.24 0.07 -16.48
N TYR A 241 6.96 -1.21 -16.70
CA TYR A 241 6.63 -1.71 -18.03
C TYR A 241 5.34 -1.09 -18.58
N TRP A 242 4.31 -0.97 -17.75
CA TRP A 242 3.05 -0.31 -18.09
C TRP A 242 3.29 1.13 -18.55
N ASP A 243 4.02 1.93 -17.75
CA ASP A 243 4.28 3.34 -18.04
C ASP A 243 5.19 3.52 -19.28
N ASP A 244 6.22 2.69 -19.44
CA ASP A 244 7.22 2.88 -20.49
C ASP A 244 6.85 2.26 -21.83
N LYS A 245 6.17 1.10 -21.82
CA LYS A 245 5.95 0.27 -23.02
C LYS A 245 4.51 0.32 -23.50
N LEU A 246 3.54 0.49 -22.61
CA LEU A 246 2.11 0.48 -22.97
C LEU A 246 1.56 1.89 -23.20
N LYS A 247 2.31 2.74 -23.93
CA LYS A 247 1.98 4.16 -24.19
C LYS A 247 0.66 4.39 -24.94
N PHE A 248 0.11 3.33 -25.55
CA PHE A 248 -1.20 3.37 -26.20
C PHE A 248 -2.36 3.38 -25.18
N ILE A 249 -2.10 2.96 -23.94
CA ILE A 249 -3.06 3.02 -22.85
C ILE A 249 -3.11 4.45 -22.30
N LYS A 250 -4.30 5.06 -22.36
CA LYS A 250 -4.52 6.42 -21.87
C LYS A 250 -5.68 6.44 -20.87
N PRO A 251 -5.55 7.16 -19.74
CA PRO A 251 -6.69 7.41 -18.88
C PRO A 251 -7.80 8.17 -19.63
N ASN A 252 -9.04 8.00 -19.18
CA ASN A 252 -10.26 8.49 -19.83
C ASN A 252 -10.41 7.99 -21.28
N SER A 253 -10.10 6.72 -21.53
CA SER A 253 -10.31 6.10 -22.84
C SER A 253 -10.77 4.66 -22.73
N MET A 254 -11.32 4.13 -23.82
CA MET A 254 -11.54 2.69 -23.97
C MET A 254 -10.22 2.02 -24.34
N ILE A 255 -9.89 0.94 -23.65
CA ILE A 255 -8.69 0.13 -23.90
C ILE A 255 -9.08 -1.24 -24.44
N ASP A 256 -8.30 -1.73 -25.39
CA ASP A 256 -8.43 -3.08 -25.97
C ASP A 256 -7.68 -4.09 -25.09
N LEU A 257 -8.43 -4.94 -24.38
CA LEU A 257 -7.87 -5.97 -23.52
C LEU A 257 -7.23 -7.12 -24.29
N ASN A 258 -7.61 -7.36 -25.55
CA ASN A 258 -6.96 -8.36 -26.40
C ASN A 258 -5.57 -7.89 -26.81
N LEU A 259 -5.42 -6.63 -27.21
CA LEU A 259 -4.12 -6.04 -27.49
C LEU A 259 -3.24 -6.04 -26.23
N LEU A 260 -3.79 -5.58 -25.10
CA LEU A 260 -3.08 -5.58 -23.82
C LEU A 260 -2.62 -6.99 -23.42
N ARG A 261 -3.48 -8.00 -23.61
CA ARG A 261 -3.13 -9.40 -23.38
C ARG A 261 -1.95 -9.83 -24.22
N GLN A 262 -1.97 -9.53 -25.52
CA GLN A 262 -0.90 -9.90 -26.44
C GLN A 262 0.45 -9.28 -26.04
N GLU A 263 0.46 -8.00 -25.66
CA GLU A 263 1.68 -7.32 -25.20
C GLU A 263 2.27 -7.98 -23.96
N PHE A 264 1.43 -8.32 -22.97
CA PHE A 264 1.91 -9.05 -21.80
C PHE A 264 2.36 -10.48 -22.11
N THR A 265 1.64 -11.22 -22.97
CA THR A 265 2.02 -12.57 -23.41
C THR A 265 3.40 -12.59 -24.08
N ARG A 266 3.75 -11.54 -24.85
CA ARG A 266 5.07 -11.37 -25.47
C ARG A 266 6.16 -10.92 -24.50
N SER A 267 5.79 -10.47 -23.31
CA SER A 267 6.71 -9.99 -22.28
C SER A 267 7.12 -11.08 -21.28
N VAL A 268 7.99 -10.73 -20.35
CA VAL A 268 8.37 -11.60 -19.22
C VAL A 268 7.23 -11.86 -18.24
N TYR A 269 6.18 -11.03 -18.24
CA TYR A 269 5.07 -11.10 -17.29
C TYR A 269 4.00 -12.14 -17.63
N LYS A 270 4.11 -12.76 -18.81
CA LYS A 270 3.17 -13.78 -19.33
C LYS A 270 1.73 -13.27 -19.36
N THR A 271 0.79 -14.17 -19.60
CA THR A 271 -0.62 -13.82 -19.78
C THR A 271 -1.32 -13.56 -18.43
N PRO A 272 -1.80 -12.34 -18.14
CA PRO A 272 -2.52 -12.06 -16.90
C PRO A 272 -4.03 -12.34 -17.00
N LYS A 273 -4.70 -12.34 -15.84
CA LYS A 273 -6.16 -12.26 -15.74
C LYS A 273 -6.59 -10.80 -15.54
N PHE A 274 -7.52 -10.33 -16.37
CA PHE A 274 -8.16 -9.04 -16.17
C PHE A 274 -9.44 -9.20 -15.35
N VAL A 275 -9.64 -8.30 -14.40
CA VAL A 275 -10.84 -8.19 -13.57
C VAL A 275 -11.44 -6.82 -13.82
N CYS A 276 -12.76 -6.79 -14.04
CA CYS A 276 -13.48 -5.56 -14.32
C CYS A 276 -14.61 -5.35 -13.33
N ASN A 277 -14.84 -4.09 -13.00
CA ASN A 277 -16.03 -3.63 -12.29
C ASN A 277 -16.78 -2.63 -13.19
N GLU A 278 -17.71 -1.88 -12.60
CA GLU A 278 -18.62 -1.02 -13.34
C GLU A 278 -18.59 0.42 -12.83
N GLN A 279 -18.73 1.37 -13.76
CA GLN A 279 -18.89 2.79 -13.46
C GLN A 279 -20.10 3.33 -14.23
N ARG A 280 -20.78 4.32 -13.68
CA ARG A 280 -21.79 5.13 -14.37
C ARG A 280 -21.10 6.35 -14.99
N VAL A 281 -21.16 6.46 -16.32
CA VAL A 281 -20.67 7.59 -17.12
C VAL A 281 -21.84 8.11 -17.93
N ASN A 282 -22.21 9.39 -17.75
CA ASN A 282 -23.33 10.02 -18.47
C ASN A 282 -24.64 9.22 -18.39
N GLY A 283 -24.96 8.70 -17.20
CA GLY A 283 -26.15 7.88 -16.94
C GLY A 283 -26.06 6.42 -17.42
N LYS A 284 -25.06 6.07 -18.24
CA LYS A 284 -24.85 4.71 -18.75
C LYS A 284 -23.85 3.92 -17.90
N ILE A 285 -24.07 2.62 -17.77
CA ILE A 285 -23.14 1.71 -17.09
C ILE A 285 -22.07 1.28 -18.09
N VAL A 286 -20.80 1.43 -17.71
CA VAL A 286 -19.64 0.99 -18.49
C VAL A 286 -18.82 0.00 -17.67
N LYS A 287 -18.33 -1.05 -18.33
CA LYS A 287 -17.31 -1.95 -17.76
C LYS A 287 -15.97 -1.24 -17.78
N GLN A 288 -15.23 -1.30 -16.69
CA GLN A 288 -13.90 -0.69 -16.58
C GLN A 288 -12.87 -1.67 -16.02
N LEU A 289 -11.60 -1.50 -16.42
CA LEU A 289 -10.50 -2.32 -15.91
C LEU A 289 -10.27 -2.01 -14.43
N HIS A 290 -10.50 -2.99 -13.56
CA HIS A 290 -10.35 -2.85 -12.12
C HIS A 290 -9.00 -3.38 -11.64
N GLU A 291 -8.67 -4.61 -12.02
CA GLU A 291 -7.41 -5.26 -11.65
C GLU A 291 -6.78 -6.06 -12.79
N ILE A 292 -5.48 -6.26 -12.67
CA ILE A 292 -4.68 -7.16 -13.47
C ILE A 292 -3.97 -8.12 -12.50
N ARG A 293 -4.26 -9.41 -12.65
CA ARG A 293 -3.73 -10.47 -11.76
C ARG A 293 -2.74 -11.35 -12.50
N PHE A 294 -1.52 -11.38 -11.99
CA PHE A 294 -0.42 -12.18 -12.53
C PHE A 294 -0.18 -13.40 -11.64
N ILE A 295 0.16 -14.54 -12.25
CA ILE A 295 0.68 -15.70 -11.51
C ILE A 295 2.18 -15.54 -11.41
N TRP A 296 2.70 -15.54 -10.19
CA TRP A 296 4.13 -15.44 -9.90
C TRP A 296 4.60 -16.67 -9.11
N THR A 297 5.78 -17.16 -9.46
CA THR A 297 6.50 -18.25 -8.79
C THR A 297 7.95 -17.82 -8.61
N THR A 298 8.74 -18.57 -7.85
CA THR A 298 10.19 -18.35 -7.75
C THR A 298 10.92 -18.52 -9.08
N ALA A 299 10.35 -19.28 -10.03
CA ALA A 299 10.83 -19.40 -11.40
C ALA A 299 10.43 -18.23 -12.32
N GLY A 300 9.64 -17.27 -11.82
CA GLY A 300 9.13 -16.12 -12.57
C GLY A 300 7.63 -16.15 -12.80
N PHE A 301 7.16 -15.27 -13.69
CA PHE A 301 5.75 -15.17 -14.05
C PHE A 301 5.30 -16.33 -14.93
N GLN A 302 4.07 -16.78 -14.71
CA GLN A 302 3.45 -17.89 -15.42
C GLN A 302 2.18 -17.44 -16.16
N ASN A 303 1.78 -18.19 -17.18
CA ASN A 303 0.52 -17.95 -17.87
C ASN A 303 -0.66 -18.23 -16.94
N ASN A 304 -1.56 -17.25 -16.79
CA ASN A 304 -2.84 -17.45 -16.14
C ASN A 304 -3.81 -18.10 -17.13
N GLY A 305 -3.63 -19.41 -17.33
CA GLY A 305 -4.19 -20.18 -18.45
C GLY A 305 -5.67 -20.54 -18.36
N ASN A 306 -6.42 -20.09 -17.34
CA ASN A 306 -7.81 -20.51 -17.21
C ASN A 306 -8.66 -19.55 -16.37
N SER A 307 -9.18 -18.51 -17.02
CA SER A 307 -10.38 -17.86 -16.51
C SER A 307 -11.04 -17.06 -17.63
N GLN A 308 -12.28 -17.42 -17.96
CA GLN A 308 -13.20 -16.45 -18.57
C GLN A 308 -13.11 -15.16 -17.76
N SER A 309 -12.62 -14.10 -18.40
CA SER A 309 -12.62 -12.78 -17.79
C SER A 309 -14.06 -12.29 -17.83
N ALA A 310 -14.57 -11.75 -16.71
CA ALA A 310 -15.85 -11.05 -16.68
C ALA A 310 -15.80 -9.70 -17.44
N CYS A 311 -14.65 -9.36 -18.01
CA CYS A 311 -14.44 -8.17 -18.83
C CYS A 311 -14.92 -8.40 -20.27
N THR A 312 -15.41 -7.32 -20.90
CA THR A 312 -15.58 -7.22 -22.35
C THR A 312 -14.23 -7.04 -23.04
N ALA A 313 -14.18 -7.23 -24.37
CA ALA A 313 -12.94 -7.03 -25.15
C ALA A 313 -12.40 -5.59 -25.04
N ASN A 314 -13.30 -4.60 -25.03
CA ASN A 314 -12.98 -3.21 -24.77
C ASN A 314 -13.55 -2.79 -23.42
N VAL A 315 -12.75 -2.12 -22.59
CA VAL A 315 -13.18 -1.63 -21.27
C VAL A 315 -12.72 -0.19 -21.05
N TRP A 316 -13.46 0.54 -20.23
CA TRP A 316 -13.10 1.90 -19.85
C TRP A 316 -11.89 1.90 -18.90
N LEU A 317 -11.00 2.87 -19.05
CA LEU A 317 -9.94 3.16 -18.10
C LEU A 317 -10.14 4.58 -17.54
N PRO A 318 -10.81 4.75 -16.39
CA PRO A 318 -11.10 6.07 -15.85
C PRO A 318 -9.84 6.81 -15.43
N GLY A 319 -9.79 8.11 -15.65
CA GLY A 319 -8.70 8.97 -15.18
C GLY A 319 -9.20 10.19 -14.43
N TYR A 320 -8.29 11.10 -14.12
CA TYR A 320 -8.65 12.42 -13.64
C TYR A 320 -9.52 13.14 -14.67
N VAL A 321 -10.65 13.71 -14.24
CA VAL A 321 -11.50 14.56 -15.10
C VAL A 321 -11.46 15.93 -14.45
N ARG A 322 -11.00 16.95 -15.19
CA ARG A 322 -11.06 18.33 -14.70
C ARG A 322 -12.52 18.74 -14.54
N ALA A 323 -12.83 19.53 -13.53
CA ALA A 323 -14.19 20.05 -13.29
C ALA A 323 -14.78 20.82 -14.48
N THR A 324 -13.96 21.18 -15.47
CA THR A 324 -14.33 21.96 -16.66
C THR A 324 -14.45 21.13 -17.94
N GLU A 325 -14.13 19.84 -17.94
CA GLU A 325 -14.25 19.00 -19.14
C GLU A 325 -15.64 18.34 -19.17
N PRO A 326 -16.42 18.52 -20.26
CA PRO A 326 -17.68 17.80 -20.41
C PRO A 326 -17.39 16.30 -20.39
N ALA A 327 -18.18 15.57 -19.60
CA ALA A 327 -18.09 14.12 -19.56
C ALA A 327 -18.37 13.59 -20.98
N ILE A 328 -17.39 12.91 -21.57
CA ILE A 328 -17.45 12.34 -22.93
C ILE A 328 -18.43 11.16 -22.96
#